data_AF-A0A964NT10-F1
#
_entry.id   AF-A0A964NT10-F1
#
_cell.length_a   1.000
_cell.length_b   1.000
_cell.length_c   1.000
_cell.angle_alpha   90.00
_cell.angle_beta   90.00
_cell.angle_gamma   90.00
#
_symmetry.space_group_name_H-M   'P 1'
#
loop_
_entity.id
_entity.type
_entity.pdbx_description
1 polymer ?
#
loop_
_entity_poly.entity_id
_entity_poly.type
_entity_poly.pdbx_seq_one_letter_code
_entity_poly.pdbx_strand_id
1 'polypeptide(L)'
;MTRDDVLRLIEAAPWRVAALEAVRALDLPDGWIGAGFVRAPVLDALHGYDRPTPLDDIDVIYFDPRQHSVALDMHWENVLQMRMPGLPWSVHNQARMHMRNGDTPYRDMVDALSHWLETPTAVAVRIGAAGSELLAPFGIDDLVGLTLRPTPAGRRKPTQFRERAVSKGWAARWSNLRLTMD
;
A
#
# COMPACT_ATOMS: atom_id res chain seq x y z
N MET A 1 11.01 -13.33 -8.78
CA MET A 1 10.79 -11.87 -8.88
C MET A 1 11.50 -11.21 -7.71
N THR A 2 12.34 -10.23 -7.99
CA THR A 2 13.16 -9.44 -7.05
C THR A 2 12.45 -8.13 -6.71
N ARG A 3 13.02 -7.34 -5.79
CA ARG A 3 12.51 -5.99 -5.49
C ARG A 3 12.54 -5.08 -6.74
N ASP A 4 13.60 -5.17 -7.54
CA ASP A 4 13.74 -4.40 -8.77
C ASP A 4 12.73 -4.83 -9.85
N ASP A 5 12.36 -6.11 -9.89
CA ASP A 5 11.25 -6.55 -10.74
C ASP A 5 9.92 -5.91 -10.30
N VAL A 6 9.65 -5.83 -8.99
CA VAL A 6 8.43 -5.18 -8.46
C VAL A 6 8.38 -3.71 -8.84
N LEU A 7 9.49 -2.98 -8.68
CA LEU A 7 9.58 -1.58 -9.08
C LEU A 7 9.34 -1.40 -10.59
N ARG A 8 9.96 -2.24 -11.42
CA ARG A 8 9.74 -2.22 -12.88
C ARG A 8 8.29 -2.48 -13.28
N LEU A 9 7.58 -3.37 -12.59
CA LEU A 9 6.16 -3.64 -12.84
C LEU A 9 5.27 -2.43 -12.50
N ILE A 10 5.63 -1.67 -11.47
CA ILE A 10 4.92 -0.42 -11.12
C ILE A 10 5.22 0.65 -12.17
N GLU A 11 6.49 0.82 -12.54
CA GLU A 11 6.95 1.86 -13.47
C GLU A 11 6.56 1.60 -14.93
N ALA A 12 6.23 0.36 -15.29
CA ALA A 12 5.75 0.00 -16.62
C ALA A 12 4.44 0.72 -17.02
N ALA A 13 3.67 1.22 -16.04
CA ALA A 13 2.47 2.00 -16.29
C ALA A 13 2.75 3.51 -16.12
N PRO A 14 2.68 4.34 -17.18
CA PRO A 14 2.99 5.76 -17.09
C PRO A 14 2.16 6.53 -16.06
N TRP A 15 0.90 6.15 -15.86
CA TRP A 15 0.04 6.77 -14.86
C TRP A 15 0.50 6.50 -13.42
N ARG A 16 1.15 5.36 -13.15
CA ARG A 16 1.71 5.04 -11.83
C ARG A 16 2.96 5.87 -11.56
N VAL A 17 3.81 6.06 -12.57
CA VAL A 17 4.96 6.97 -12.46
C VAL A 17 4.48 8.40 -12.19
N ALA A 18 3.48 8.88 -12.94
CA ALA A 18 2.89 10.19 -12.71
C ALA A 18 2.28 10.33 -11.30
N ALA A 19 1.62 9.29 -10.79
CA ALA A 19 1.08 9.25 -9.42
C ALA A 19 2.19 9.36 -8.36
N LEU A 20 3.30 8.62 -8.54
CA LEU A 20 4.46 8.70 -7.64
C LEU A 20 5.11 10.09 -7.66
N GLU A 21 5.21 10.70 -8.84
CA GLU A 21 5.73 12.06 -8.99
C GLU A 21 4.82 13.10 -8.34
N ALA A 22 3.50 12.95 -8.46
CA ALA A 22 2.53 13.82 -7.81
C ALA A 22 2.65 13.76 -6.28
N VAL A 23 2.81 12.57 -5.71
CA VAL A 23 3.02 12.38 -4.26
C VAL A 23 4.38 12.91 -3.83
N ARG A 24 5.45 12.67 -4.59
CA ARG A 24 6.79 13.23 -4.31
C ARG A 24 6.76 14.75 -4.25
N ALA A 25 6.00 15.40 -5.15
CA ALA A 25 5.89 16.85 -5.20
C ALA A 25 5.14 17.48 -4.01
N LEU A 26 4.49 16.68 -3.15
CA LEU A 26 3.88 17.17 -1.92
C LEU A 26 4.90 17.36 -0.78
N ASP A 27 6.09 16.76 -0.90
CA ASP A 27 7.13 16.79 0.12
C ASP A 27 6.64 16.36 1.51
N LEU A 28 5.81 15.29 1.54
CA LEU A 28 5.28 14.74 2.78
C LEU A 28 6.40 14.10 3.62
N PRO A 29 6.41 14.34 4.96
CA PRO A 29 7.36 13.67 5.85
C PRO A 29 7.20 12.15 5.77
N ASP A 30 8.26 11.47 5.31
CA ASP A 30 8.28 10.02 5.10
C ASP A 30 7.05 9.52 4.29
N GLY A 31 6.79 10.16 3.15
CA GLY A 31 5.64 9.87 2.26
C GLY A 31 5.86 8.70 1.29
N TRP A 32 4.82 7.89 1.11
CA TRP A 32 4.79 6.69 0.26
C TRP A 32 3.42 6.46 -0.37
N ILE A 33 3.36 5.60 -1.40
CA ILE A 33 2.12 4.99 -1.89
C ILE A 33 2.13 3.48 -1.56
N GLY A 34 1.10 2.97 -0.91
CA GLY A 34 1.06 1.62 -0.35
C GLY A 34 0.12 0.62 -1.05
N ALA A 35 0.00 -0.54 -0.42
CA ALA A 35 -1.11 -1.48 -0.58
C ALA A 35 -1.33 -1.98 -2.02
N GLY A 36 -2.57 -1.81 -2.52
CA GLY A 36 -3.00 -2.21 -3.85
C GLY A 36 -2.20 -1.55 -4.96
N PHE A 37 -1.65 -0.36 -4.72
CA PHE A 37 -0.81 0.31 -5.72
C PHE A 37 0.44 -0.51 -6.04
N VAL A 38 1.05 -1.16 -5.04
CA VAL A 38 2.20 -2.06 -5.22
C VAL A 38 1.76 -3.48 -5.56
N ARG A 39 0.76 -4.01 -4.84
CA ARG A 39 0.35 -5.41 -4.96
C ARG A 39 -0.29 -5.74 -6.31
N ALA A 40 -1.18 -4.89 -6.81
CA ALA A 40 -1.94 -5.17 -8.04
C ALA A 40 -1.05 -5.46 -9.26
N PRO A 41 -0.08 -4.61 -9.65
CA PRO A 41 0.74 -4.89 -10.83
C PRO A 41 1.58 -6.16 -10.70
N VAL A 42 2.00 -6.53 -9.48
CA VAL A 42 2.71 -7.79 -9.22
C VAL A 42 1.79 -8.99 -9.41
N LEU A 43 0.60 -8.96 -8.81
CA LEU A 43 -0.36 -10.05 -8.94
C LEU A 43 -0.88 -10.18 -10.38
N ASP A 44 -1.15 -9.07 -11.06
CA ASP A 44 -1.57 -9.05 -12.46
C ASP A 44 -0.51 -9.69 -13.37
N ALA A 45 0.77 -9.34 -13.19
CA ALA A 45 1.86 -9.93 -13.95
C ALA A 45 2.00 -11.44 -13.70
N LEU A 46 1.85 -11.89 -12.45
CA LEU A 46 1.90 -13.31 -12.08
C LEU A 46 0.67 -14.11 -12.58
N HIS A 47 -0.40 -13.44 -12.98
CA HIS A 47 -1.59 -14.05 -13.59
C HIS A 47 -1.66 -13.85 -15.11
N GLY A 48 -0.70 -13.15 -15.71
CA GLY A 48 -0.70 -12.86 -17.14
C GLY A 48 -1.84 -11.93 -17.58
N TYR A 49 -2.24 -10.99 -16.72
CA TYR A 49 -3.31 -10.05 -17.06
C TYR A 49 -2.77 -8.90 -17.91
N ASP A 50 -3.34 -8.72 -19.11
CA ASP A 50 -2.98 -7.64 -20.03
C ASP A 50 -3.60 -6.28 -19.63
N ARG A 51 -4.67 -6.31 -18.83
CA ARG A 51 -5.36 -5.12 -18.35
C ARG A 51 -5.10 -4.94 -16.85
N PRO A 52 -4.69 -3.73 -16.42
CA PRO A 52 -4.50 -3.45 -15.01
C PRO A 52 -5.80 -3.68 -14.22
N THR A 53 -5.68 -4.39 -13.11
CA THR A 53 -6.75 -4.47 -12.11
C THR A 53 -7.06 -3.06 -11.59
N PRO A 54 -8.35 -2.63 -11.60
CA PRO A 54 -8.76 -1.38 -10.99
C PRO A 54 -8.42 -1.35 -9.50
N LEU A 55 -7.95 -0.19 -9.02
CA LEU A 55 -7.71 0.05 -7.61
C LEU A 55 -8.96 0.62 -6.97
N ASP A 56 -9.32 0.11 -5.78
CA ASP A 56 -10.41 0.70 -4.98
C ASP A 56 -9.99 2.08 -4.44
N ASP A 57 -8.71 2.20 -4.11
CA ASP A 57 -8.04 3.35 -3.51
C ASP A 57 -6.55 3.40 -3.91
N ILE A 58 -5.97 4.60 -3.85
CA ILE A 58 -4.52 4.82 -3.86
C ILE A 58 -4.13 5.33 -2.49
N ASP A 59 -3.68 4.40 -1.63
CA ASP A 59 -3.23 4.68 -0.28
C ASP A 59 -1.94 5.51 -0.28
N VAL A 60 -2.06 6.83 -0.15
CA VAL A 60 -0.94 7.73 0.11
C VAL A 60 -0.76 7.85 1.61
N ILE A 61 0.38 7.37 2.11
CA ILE A 61 0.68 7.30 3.53
C ILE A 61 1.91 8.14 3.83
N TYR A 62 1.90 8.82 4.95
CA TYR A 62 3.05 9.59 5.42
C TYR A 62 3.16 9.50 6.95
N PHE A 63 4.31 9.84 7.51
CA PHE A 63 4.54 9.74 8.95
C PHE A 63 5.08 11.08 9.47
N ASP A 64 4.21 11.86 10.12
CA ASP A 64 4.61 13.02 10.91
C ASP A 64 4.01 12.95 12.31
N PRO A 65 4.81 12.63 13.36
CA PRO A 65 4.32 12.52 14.73
C PRO A 65 3.95 13.87 15.35
N ARG A 66 4.29 15.00 14.71
CA ARG A 66 3.95 16.34 15.19
C ARG A 66 2.59 16.81 14.68
N GLN A 67 1.96 16.05 13.79
CA GLN A 67 0.75 16.43 13.10
C GLN A 67 -0.33 15.35 13.25
N HIS A 68 -1.50 15.73 13.73
CA HIS A 68 -2.62 14.81 13.95
C HIS A 68 -3.94 15.29 13.33
N SER A 69 -3.88 16.33 12.48
CA SER A 69 -5.06 16.89 11.83
C SER A 69 -5.54 16.02 10.67
N VAL A 70 -6.76 15.48 10.80
CA VAL A 70 -7.50 14.87 9.70
C VAL A 70 -7.71 15.87 8.56
N ALA A 71 -7.85 17.17 8.86
CA ALA A 71 -8.04 18.20 7.85
C ALA A 71 -6.79 18.37 6.97
N LEU A 72 -5.59 18.08 7.48
CA LEU A 72 -4.38 18.11 6.66
C LEU A 72 -4.33 16.91 5.70
N ASP A 73 -4.74 15.73 6.16
CA ASP A 73 -4.89 14.55 5.29
C ASP A 73 -5.83 14.87 4.11
N MET A 74 -7.01 15.42 4.41
CA MET A 74 -7.99 15.86 3.41
C MET A 74 -7.45 16.97 2.49
N HIS A 75 -6.63 17.89 3.01
CA HIS A 75 -6.00 18.91 2.19
C HIS A 75 -5.11 18.29 1.13
N TRP A 76 -4.24 17.35 1.51
CA TRP A 76 -3.35 16.67 0.56
C TRP A 76 -4.11 15.81 -0.44
N GLU A 77 -5.18 15.15 0.00
CA GLU A 77 -6.06 14.40 -0.90
C GLU A 77 -6.68 15.31 -1.97
N ASN A 78 -7.17 16.49 -1.57
CA ASN A 78 -7.68 17.48 -2.50
C ASN A 78 -6.60 18.01 -3.46
N VAL A 79 -5.38 18.23 -2.98
CA VAL A 79 -4.25 18.65 -3.84
C VAL A 79 -3.96 17.58 -4.89
N LEU A 80 -3.94 16.31 -4.52
CA LEU A 80 -3.73 15.20 -5.46
C LEU A 80 -4.91 15.08 -6.44
N GLN A 81 -6.14 15.23 -5.97
CA GLN A 81 -7.33 15.20 -6.82
C GLN A 81 -7.32 16.34 -7.86
N MET A 82 -6.83 17.53 -7.49
CA MET A 82 -6.70 18.64 -8.44
C MET A 82 -5.57 18.41 -9.46
N ARG A 83 -4.44 17.84 -9.03
CA ARG A 83 -3.28 17.57 -9.90
C ARG A 83 -3.50 16.40 -10.85
N MET A 84 -4.15 15.35 -10.36
CA MET A 84 -4.42 14.10 -11.06
C MET A 84 -5.87 13.67 -10.80
N PRO A 85 -6.83 14.31 -11.48
CA PRO A 85 -8.25 14.01 -11.29
C PRO A 85 -8.62 12.62 -11.78
N GLY A 86 -9.62 12.03 -11.14
CA GLY A 86 -10.19 10.74 -11.52
C GLY A 86 -9.48 9.51 -10.93
N LEU A 87 -8.42 9.71 -10.15
CA LEU A 87 -7.80 8.66 -9.35
C LEU A 87 -8.42 8.62 -7.94
N PRO A 88 -8.60 7.42 -7.35
CA PRO A 88 -9.24 7.27 -6.04
C PRO A 88 -8.23 7.53 -4.91
N TRP A 89 -7.73 8.75 -4.79
CA TRP A 89 -6.75 9.12 -3.77
C TRP A 89 -7.29 8.90 -2.36
N SER A 90 -6.46 8.35 -1.48
CA SER A 90 -6.74 8.25 -0.05
C SER A 90 -5.51 8.60 0.75
N VAL A 91 -5.52 9.75 1.44
CA VAL A 91 -4.33 10.25 2.16
C VAL A 91 -4.49 10.06 3.66
N HIS A 92 -3.47 9.49 4.32
CA HIS A 92 -3.51 9.26 5.77
C HIS A 92 -2.14 9.41 6.44
N ASN A 93 -2.07 10.25 7.49
CA ASN A 93 -0.94 10.25 8.40
C ASN A 93 -0.94 9.01 9.29
N GLN A 94 0.05 8.14 9.11
CA GLN A 94 0.19 6.91 9.86
C GLN A 94 0.49 7.15 11.34
N ALA A 95 1.11 8.27 11.72
CA ALA A 95 1.34 8.59 13.12
C ALA A 95 0.03 8.69 13.94
N ARG A 96 -1.11 8.94 13.30
CA ARG A 96 -2.43 9.00 13.94
C ARG A 96 -3.22 7.69 13.87
N MET A 97 -2.88 6.79 12.94
CA MET A 97 -3.73 5.62 12.64
C MET A 97 -3.86 4.62 13.79
N HIS A 98 -2.90 4.58 14.71
CA HIS A 98 -2.99 3.77 15.92
C HIS A 98 -4.26 4.06 16.74
N MET A 99 -4.71 5.33 16.82
CA MET A 99 -5.93 5.72 17.56
C MET A 99 -7.19 5.11 16.94
N ARG A 100 -7.26 5.07 15.61
CA ARG A 100 -8.38 4.48 14.86
C ARG A 100 -8.35 2.95 14.95
N ASN A 101 -7.15 2.37 14.96
CA ASN A 101 -6.94 0.93 14.90
C ASN A 101 -6.94 0.24 16.26
N GLY A 102 -6.97 1.02 17.36
CA GLY A 102 -6.86 0.51 18.73
C GLY A 102 -5.48 -0.09 19.04
N ASP A 103 -4.44 0.44 18.39
CA ASP A 103 -3.05 -0.02 18.57
C ASP A 103 -2.27 0.96 19.46
N THR A 104 -1.09 0.54 19.93
CA THR A 104 -0.11 1.46 20.53
C THR A 104 0.43 2.43 19.49
N PRO A 105 0.86 3.65 19.88
CA PRO A 105 1.49 4.59 18.95
C PRO A 105 2.62 3.95 18.14
N TYR A 106 2.56 4.13 16.82
CA TYR A 106 3.59 3.61 15.92
C TYR A 106 4.86 4.46 16.03
N ARG A 107 6.03 3.81 15.96
CA ARG A 107 7.33 4.47 16.06
C ARG A 107 7.72 5.23 14.79
N ASP A 108 7.47 4.63 13.64
CA ASP A 108 7.87 5.09 12.32
C ASP A 108 6.99 4.44 11.23
N MET A 109 7.24 4.74 9.96
CA MET A 109 6.47 4.16 8.84
C MET A 109 6.62 2.64 8.73
N VAL A 110 7.80 2.10 9.05
CA VAL A 110 8.04 0.64 9.01
C VAL A 110 7.16 -0.05 10.04
N ASP A 111 7.11 0.49 11.25
CA ASP A 111 6.26 0.03 12.34
C ASP A 111 4.77 0.15 11.98
N ALA A 112 4.34 1.28 11.43
CA ALA A 112 2.96 1.47 11.00
C ALA A 112 2.50 0.46 9.93
N LEU A 113 3.32 0.20 8.91
CA LEU A 113 3.04 -0.82 7.90
C LEU A 113 3.03 -2.23 8.50
N SER A 114 3.82 -2.50 9.54
CA SER A 114 3.83 -3.80 10.22
C SER A 114 2.49 -4.16 10.89
N HIS A 115 1.66 -3.14 11.15
CA HIS A 115 0.33 -3.27 11.72
C HIS A 115 -0.79 -3.55 10.70
N TRP A 116 -0.50 -3.48 9.40
CA TRP A 116 -1.46 -3.84 8.37
C TRP A 116 -1.79 -5.32 8.39
N LEU A 117 -2.97 -5.72 7.92
CA LEU A 117 -3.49 -7.07 8.17
C LEU A 117 -2.74 -8.15 7.40
N GLU A 118 -2.25 -7.89 6.18
CA GLU A 118 -1.65 -8.90 5.31
C GLU A 118 -0.23 -8.54 4.86
N THR A 119 0.68 -9.53 4.87
CA THR A 119 2.07 -9.35 4.43
C THR A 119 2.19 -8.82 2.99
N PRO A 120 1.44 -9.30 1.97
CA PRO A 120 1.52 -8.73 0.62
C PRO A 120 0.79 -7.38 0.48
N THR A 121 0.09 -6.90 1.51
CA THR A 121 -0.49 -5.56 1.58
C THR A 121 0.48 -4.58 2.26
N ALA A 122 1.23 -5.04 3.26
CA ALA A 122 2.21 -4.26 4.02
C ALA A 122 3.48 -3.95 3.19
N VAL A 123 3.29 -3.27 2.07
CA VAL A 123 4.32 -2.84 1.13
C VAL A 123 4.00 -1.43 0.64
N ALA A 124 5.03 -0.62 0.41
CA ALA A 124 4.89 0.73 -0.11
C ALA A 124 6.05 1.12 -1.02
N VAL A 125 5.80 2.06 -1.91
CA VAL A 125 6.75 2.56 -2.90
C VAL A 125 6.79 4.08 -2.89
N ARG A 126 7.96 4.67 -3.14
CA ARG A 126 8.12 6.11 -3.39
C ARG A 126 9.22 6.34 -4.41
N ILE A 127 9.29 7.55 -4.96
CA ILE A 127 10.47 8.03 -5.67
C ILE A 127 11.36 8.75 -4.66
N GLY A 128 12.51 8.13 -4.35
CA GLY A 128 13.55 8.69 -3.50
C GLY A 128 14.59 9.50 -4.28
N ALA A 129 15.67 9.90 -3.61
CA ALA A 129 16.71 10.74 -4.22
C ALA A 129 17.51 10.01 -5.33
N ALA A 130 17.65 8.70 -5.23
CA ALA A 130 18.41 7.86 -6.16
C ALA A 130 17.52 7.05 -7.12
N GLY A 131 16.20 7.29 -7.12
CA GLY A 131 15.21 6.51 -7.86
C GLY A 131 14.16 5.89 -6.95
N SER A 132 13.38 4.97 -7.50
CA SER A 132 12.27 4.34 -6.76
C SER A 132 12.76 3.42 -5.64
N GLU A 133 12.08 3.48 -4.50
CA GLU A 133 12.40 2.72 -3.30
C GLU A 133 11.18 1.88 -2.88
N LEU A 134 11.43 0.67 -2.39
CA LEU A 134 10.39 -0.24 -1.88
C LEU A 134 10.56 -0.47 -0.38
N LEU A 135 9.52 -0.13 0.38
CA LEU A 135 9.38 -0.43 1.79
C LEU A 135 8.52 -1.70 1.97
N ALA A 136 9.09 -2.73 2.59
CA ALA A 136 8.43 -4.02 2.78
C ALA A 136 8.90 -4.65 4.11
N PRO A 137 8.24 -4.33 5.25
CA PRO A 137 8.68 -4.79 6.58
C PRO A 137 8.75 -6.31 6.72
N PHE A 138 7.97 -7.05 5.94
CA PHE A 138 7.95 -8.52 5.94
C PHE A 138 8.65 -9.13 4.72
N GLY A 139 9.41 -8.34 3.97
CA GLY A 139 9.95 -8.76 2.67
C GLY A 139 8.87 -8.82 1.59
N ILE A 140 9.23 -9.36 0.42
CA ILE A 140 8.34 -9.45 -0.75
C ILE A 140 7.94 -10.88 -1.09
N ASP A 141 8.45 -11.88 -0.36
CA ASP A 141 8.31 -13.30 -0.71
C ASP A 141 6.85 -13.73 -0.80
N ASP A 142 6.00 -13.26 0.11
CA ASP A 142 4.56 -13.54 0.07
C ASP A 142 3.86 -12.85 -1.09
N LEU A 143 4.26 -11.62 -1.42
CA LEU A 143 3.72 -10.88 -2.55
C LEU A 143 4.04 -11.57 -3.88
N VAL A 144 5.31 -11.93 -4.08
CA VAL A 144 5.77 -12.55 -5.34
C VAL A 144 5.46 -14.05 -5.39
N GLY A 145 5.24 -14.68 -4.23
CA GLY A 145 4.89 -16.09 -4.07
C GLY A 145 3.37 -16.33 -4.01
N LEU A 146 2.55 -15.34 -4.39
CA LEU A 146 1.09 -15.45 -4.43
C LEU A 146 0.49 -15.96 -3.12
N THR A 147 1.01 -15.48 -1.99
CA THR A 147 0.60 -15.90 -0.66
C THR A 147 0.00 -14.73 0.11
N LEU A 148 -1.27 -14.87 0.50
CA LEU A 148 -1.95 -13.93 1.37
C LEU A 148 -1.90 -14.45 2.81
N ARG A 149 -0.85 -14.04 3.53
CA ARG A 149 -0.62 -14.39 4.94
C ARG A 149 -0.92 -13.19 5.84
N PRO A 150 -1.50 -13.41 7.04
CA PRO A 150 -1.63 -12.34 8.01
C PRO A 150 -0.27 -11.93 8.59
N THR A 151 -0.07 -10.62 8.78
CA THR A 151 1.04 -10.11 9.60
C THR A 151 0.86 -10.54 11.07
N PRO A 152 1.85 -10.34 11.97
CA PRO A 152 1.64 -10.52 13.40
C PRO A 152 0.44 -9.72 13.95
N ALA A 153 0.18 -8.52 13.41
CA ALA A 153 -1.02 -7.74 13.75
C ALA A 153 -2.30 -8.37 13.19
N GLY A 154 -2.27 -8.84 11.94
CA GLY A 154 -3.38 -9.58 11.33
C GLY A 154 -3.74 -10.86 12.10
N ARG A 155 -2.75 -11.57 12.65
CA ARG A 155 -2.97 -12.77 13.47
C ARG A 155 -3.68 -12.49 14.78
N ARG A 156 -3.51 -11.28 15.35
CA ARG A 156 -4.28 -10.82 16.52
C ARG A 156 -5.72 -10.44 16.16
N LYS A 157 -5.99 -10.19 14.87
CA LYS A 157 -7.30 -9.76 14.33
C LYS A 157 -7.78 -10.74 13.23
N PRO A 158 -7.87 -12.07 13.49
CA PRO A 158 -8.06 -13.08 12.45
C PRO A 158 -9.41 -12.97 11.72
N THR A 159 -10.46 -12.53 12.43
CA THR A 159 -11.77 -12.27 11.82
C THR A 159 -11.70 -11.11 10.81
N GLN A 160 -11.09 -9.99 11.20
CA GLN A 160 -10.94 -8.82 10.31
C GLN A 160 -10.09 -9.14 9.08
N PHE A 161 -9.01 -9.91 9.24
CA PHE A 161 -8.20 -10.41 8.13
C PHE A 161 -9.06 -11.22 7.13
N ARG A 162 -9.82 -12.20 7.61
CA ARG A 162 -10.66 -13.06 6.74
C ARG A 162 -11.77 -12.27 6.06
N GLU A 163 -12.49 -11.44 6.81
CA GLU A 163 -13.57 -10.60 6.28
C GLU A 163 -13.06 -9.65 5.20
N ARG A 164 -11.89 -9.04 5.42
CA ARG A 164 -11.26 -8.17 4.43
C ARG A 164 -10.87 -8.94 3.16
N ALA A 165 -10.25 -10.12 3.29
CA ALA A 165 -9.88 -10.94 2.14
C ALA A 165 -11.11 -11.34 1.29
N VAL A 166 -12.22 -11.67 1.94
CA VAL A 166 -13.50 -11.97 1.28
C VAL A 166 -14.10 -10.73 0.63
N SER A 167 -14.21 -9.62 1.38
CA SER A 167 -14.81 -8.36 0.92
C SER A 167 -14.09 -7.79 -0.30
N LYS A 168 -12.75 -7.88 -0.33
CA LYS A 168 -11.95 -7.42 -1.47
C LYS A 168 -11.96 -8.39 -2.67
N GLY A 169 -12.55 -9.58 -2.52
CA GLY A 169 -12.69 -10.57 -3.59
C GLY A 169 -11.35 -11.05 -4.17
N TRP A 170 -10.28 -11.02 -3.38
CA TRP A 170 -8.92 -11.23 -3.90
C TRP A 170 -8.73 -12.63 -4.50
N ALA A 171 -9.25 -13.67 -3.87
CA ALA A 171 -9.16 -15.04 -4.38
C ALA A 171 -9.96 -15.26 -5.69
N ALA A 172 -11.03 -14.50 -5.90
CA ALA A 172 -11.80 -14.55 -7.15
C ALA A 172 -11.09 -13.78 -8.26
N ARG A 173 -10.42 -12.66 -7.91
CA ARG A 173 -9.71 -11.81 -8.87
C ARG A 173 -8.37 -12.39 -9.30
N TRP A 174 -7.64 -12.99 -8.37
CA TRP A 174 -6.32 -13.60 -8.59
C TRP A 174 -6.39 -15.07 -8.17
N SER A 175 -6.79 -15.94 -9.09
CA SER A 175 -7.16 -17.33 -8.82
C SER A 175 -6.02 -18.18 -8.23
N ASN A 176 -4.76 -17.78 -8.45
CA ASN A 176 -3.59 -18.48 -7.91
C ASN A 176 -3.15 -17.91 -6.55
N LEU A 177 -3.80 -16.85 -6.04
CA LEU A 177 -3.53 -16.29 -4.73
C LEU A 177 -4.00 -17.23 -3.63
N ARG A 178 -3.07 -17.69 -2.79
CA ARG A 178 -3.33 -18.63 -1.70
C ARG A 178 -3.49 -17.89 -0.38
N LEU A 179 -4.68 -17.94 0.20
CA LEU A 179 -4.89 -17.51 1.59
C LEU A 179 -4.36 -18.58 2.54
N THR A 180 -3.52 -18.16 3.50
CA THR A 180 -3.01 -19.03 4.57
C THR A 180 -3.13 -18.33 5.93
N MET A 181 -3.29 -19.14 6.99
CA MET A 181 -3.24 -18.69 8.38
C MET A 181 -1.94 -19.12 9.07
N ASP A 182 -1.08 -19.86 8.37
CA ASP A 182 0.16 -20.46 8.88
C ASP A 182 1.24 -19.41 9.10
#